data_AF-A0A6J1MJY4-F1
#
_entry.id   AF-A0A6J1MJY4-F1
#
_cell.length_a   1.000
_cell.length_b   1.000
_cell.length_c   1.000
_cell.angle_alpha   90.00
_cell.angle_beta   90.00
_cell.angle_gamma   90.00
#
_symmetry.space_group_name_H-M   'P 1'
#
loop_
_entity.id
_entity.type
_entity.pdbx_description
1 polymer ?
#
loop_
_entity_poly.entity_id
_entity_poly.type
_entity_poly.pdbx_seq_one_letter_code
_entity_poly.pdbx_strand_id
1 'polypeptide(L)'
;MNKRSIIILCIIATLLCVVLGANFYFMYYLNAEEGQLASVRALENMIRQKIRHLKPAYLNRNPRFFMFRNKLLKNYKQAAYENASVLWEIANWWPHENEIYPLYDSSMGQLLKTLREEPITRANNLARGTQLKLLLRLSQQQKVIFKPQWYPRDVVIEGVVYSGKDRHVAEVYAFYLGAVLDLRWTPIVVGRVVNLKNDLYAHGDQELQNTIKIEVDDEGNETYCLFGKCHYCNEEETVCGDEQHNIEGVIIYIVPGTLAKRRSPWQRTYKEEKRAIWEDDMTYCKSLKNKMETIRLLDLIDVAIFDYLIQNGDRHHYETREERVVLIDNGKAFGNPNKDHLDILAPLYQCCLIRKSTWDRLQVFSGGVLTEIVDRLSKQDALYPLITDKHKRGVERRLLVVFAVVEYCMDKEGDKMFKTL
;
A
#
# COMPACT_ATOMS: atom_id res chain seq x y z
N MET A 1 -33.93 -18.24 -64.22
CA MET A 1 -33.78 -18.62 -62.79
C MET A 1 -35.05 -18.23 -62.03
N ASN A 2 -35.62 -19.14 -61.24
CA ASN A 2 -36.85 -18.91 -60.51
C ASN A 2 -36.59 -17.96 -59.31
N LYS A 3 -37.49 -17.01 -58.98
CA LYS A 3 -37.27 -15.99 -57.92
C LYS A 3 -36.84 -16.61 -56.59
N ARG A 4 -37.39 -17.78 -56.24
CA ARG A 4 -37.01 -18.56 -55.05
C ARG A 4 -35.54 -18.96 -55.03
N SER A 5 -34.98 -19.38 -56.17
CA SER A 5 -33.58 -19.81 -56.26
C SER A 5 -32.60 -18.67 -56.04
N ILE A 6 -32.96 -17.45 -56.50
CA ILE A 6 -32.15 -16.24 -56.27
C ILE A 6 -32.15 -15.86 -54.80
N ILE A 7 -33.31 -15.89 -54.14
CA ILE A 7 -33.43 -15.58 -52.71
C ILE A 7 -32.61 -16.57 -51.88
N ILE A 8 -32.68 -17.87 -52.18
CA ILE A 8 -31.90 -18.90 -51.48
C ILE A 8 -30.39 -18.68 -51.67
N LEU A 9 -29.94 -18.39 -52.90
CA LEU A 9 -28.53 -18.08 -53.19
C LEU A 9 -28.05 -16.83 -52.44
N CYS A 10 -28.86 -15.77 -52.38
CA CYS A 10 -28.54 -14.56 -51.61
C CYS A 10 -28.46 -14.86 -50.11
N ILE A 11 -29.38 -15.65 -49.56
CA ILE A 11 -29.34 -16.03 -48.14
C ILE A 11 -28.07 -16.84 -47.85
N ILE A 12 -27.76 -17.84 -48.68
CA ILE A 12 -26.55 -18.66 -48.52
C ILE A 12 -25.30 -17.79 -48.62
N ALA A 13 -25.19 -16.90 -49.60
CA ALA A 13 -24.04 -16.01 -49.76
C ALA A 13 -23.87 -15.06 -48.55
N THR A 14 -24.97 -14.48 -48.07
CA THR A 14 -24.96 -13.62 -46.88
C THR A 14 -24.52 -14.40 -45.64
N LEU A 15 -25.04 -15.61 -45.45
CA LEU A 15 -24.66 -16.48 -44.33
C LEU A 15 -23.17 -16.85 -44.39
N LEU A 16 -22.67 -17.16 -45.58
CA LEU A 16 -21.27 -17.50 -45.82
C LEU A 16 -20.35 -16.31 -45.52
N CYS A 17 -20.74 -15.10 -45.92
CA CYS A 17 -20.02 -13.86 -45.58
C CYS A 17 -20.01 -13.58 -44.08
N VAL A 18 -21.13 -13.81 -43.37
CA VAL A 18 -21.20 -13.63 -41.91
C VAL A 18 -20.31 -14.64 -41.19
N VAL A 19 -20.34 -15.91 -41.60
CA VAL A 19 -19.50 -16.97 -41.00
C VAL A 19 -18.01 -16.72 -41.27
N LEU A 20 -17.64 -16.36 -42.50
CA LEU A 20 -16.25 -16.00 -42.82
C LEU A 20 -15.81 -14.75 -42.06
N GLY A 21 -16.66 -13.71 -42.00
CA GLY A 21 -16.40 -12.48 -41.24
C GLY A 21 -16.20 -12.75 -39.75
N ALA A 22 -17.05 -13.58 -39.15
CA ALA A 22 -16.92 -14.00 -37.75
C ALA A 22 -15.65 -14.82 -37.51
N ASN A 23 -15.28 -15.73 -38.41
CA ASN A 23 -14.04 -16.50 -38.31
C ASN A 23 -12.79 -15.61 -38.44
N PHE A 24 -12.77 -14.68 -39.38
CA PHE A 24 -11.66 -13.73 -39.52
C PHE A 24 -11.55 -12.81 -38.31
N TYR A 25 -12.68 -12.33 -37.79
CA TYR A 25 -12.72 -11.53 -36.57
C TYR A 25 -12.21 -12.32 -35.36
N PHE A 26 -12.63 -13.58 -35.22
CA PHE A 26 -12.19 -14.47 -34.15
C PHE A 26 -10.68 -14.78 -34.25
N MET A 27 -10.18 -15.11 -35.43
CA MET A 27 -8.75 -15.36 -35.67
C MET A 27 -7.90 -14.10 -35.44
N TYR A 28 -8.40 -12.93 -35.83
CA TYR A 28 -7.75 -11.65 -35.53
C TYR A 28 -7.68 -11.39 -34.03
N TYR A 29 -8.79 -11.64 -33.31
CA TYR A 29 -8.86 -11.47 -31.86
C TYR A 29 -7.89 -12.40 -31.12
N LEU A 30 -7.86 -13.69 -31.48
CA LEU A 30 -6.94 -14.67 -30.90
C LEU A 30 -5.47 -14.27 -31.11
N ASN A 31 -5.09 -13.88 -32.33
CA ASN A 31 -3.72 -13.42 -32.63
C ASN A 31 -3.34 -12.15 -31.86
N ALA A 32 -4.29 -11.22 -31.66
CA ALA A 32 -4.05 -10.00 -30.89
C ALA A 32 -3.81 -10.31 -29.41
N GLU A 33 -4.59 -11.22 -28.82
CA GLU A 33 -4.47 -11.66 -27.43
C GLU A 33 -3.14 -12.41 -27.19
N GLU A 34 -2.75 -13.30 -28.12
CA GLU A 34 -1.48 -14.03 -28.07
C GLU A 34 -0.27 -13.09 -28.17
N GLY A 35 -0.34 -12.07 -29.04
CA GLY A 35 0.69 -11.02 -29.18
C GLY A 35 0.85 -10.15 -27.93
N GLN A 36 -0.26 -9.80 -27.26
CA GLN A 36 -0.23 -9.00 -26.03
C GLN A 36 0.35 -9.78 -24.85
N LEU A 37 -0.05 -11.04 -24.66
CA LEU A 37 0.51 -11.91 -23.63
C LEU A 37 2.02 -12.16 -23.87
N ALA A 38 2.43 -12.28 -25.13
CA ALA A 38 3.84 -12.34 -25.50
C ALA A 38 4.60 -11.04 -25.12
N SER A 39 3.97 -9.88 -25.21
CA SER A 39 4.58 -8.58 -24.86
C SER A 39 4.86 -8.41 -23.36
N VAL A 40 3.93 -8.86 -22.49
CA VAL A 40 4.12 -8.80 -21.03
C VAL A 40 5.21 -9.77 -20.59
N ARG A 41 5.21 -11.01 -21.13
CA ARG A 41 6.29 -11.98 -20.89
C ARG A 41 7.63 -11.48 -21.41
N ALA A 42 7.65 -10.80 -22.55
CA ALA A 42 8.87 -10.18 -23.08
C ALA A 42 9.40 -9.10 -22.13
N LEU A 43 8.53 -8.24 -21.59
CA LEU A 43 8.92 -7.25 -20.56
C LEU A 43 9.54 -7.92 -19.34
N GLU A 44 8.87 -8.93 -18.76
CA GLU A 44 9.40 -9.65 -17.60
C GLU A 44 10.78 -10.25 -17.88
N ASN A 45 10.97 -10.83 -19.06
CA ASN A 45 12.26 -11.39 -19.47
C ASN A 45 13.34 -10.31 -19.61
N MET A 46 13.02 -9.16 -20.20
CA MET A 46 13.95 -8.04 -20.28
C MET A 46 14.32 -7.50 -18.89
N ILE A 47 13.35 -7.36 -17.98
CA ILE A 47 13.60 -6.93 -16.60
C ILE A 47 14.49 -7.94 -15.87
N ARG A 48 14.23 -9.24 -16.02
CA ARG A 48 15.11 -10.30 -15.48
C ARG A 48 16.53 -10.22 -16.03
N GLN A 49 16.69 -9.93 -17.32
CA GLN A 49 18.00 -9.73 -17.94
C GLN A 49 18.69 -8.49 -17.38
N LYS A 50 17.98 -7.37 -17.23
CA LYS A 50 18.49 -6.13 -16.62
C LYS A 50 18.97 -6.36 -15.19
N ILE A 51 18.22 -7.10 -14.37
CA ILE A 51 18.61 -7.47 -13.00
C ILE A 51 19.99 -8.16 -12.97
N ARG A 52 20.24 -9.11 -13.89
CA ARG A 52 21.53 -9.84 -13.97
C ARG A 52 22.72 -8.94 -14.33
N HIS A 53 22.46 -7.79 -14.96
CA HIS A 53 23.49 -6.86 -15.43
C HIS A 53 23.41 -5.50 -14.73
N LEU A 54 22.77 -5.43 -13.55
CA LEU A 54 22.72 -4.21 -12.76
C LEU A 54 24.13 -3.75 -12.42
N LYS A 55 24.36 -2.43 -12.53
CA LYS A 55 25.63 -1.80 -12.18
C LYS A 55 25.97 -2.09 -10.71
N PRO A 56 27.25 -2.30 -10.36
CA PRO A 56 27.67 -2.55 -8.97
C PRO A 56 27.20 -1.48 -7.98
N ALA A 57 26.99 -0.24 -8.42
CA ALA A 57 26.45 0.84 -7.61
C ALA A 57 25.07 0.53 -6.98
N TYR A 58 24.26 -0.33 -7.60
CA TYR A 58 22.96 -0.75 -7.07
C TYR A 58 23.07 -1.86 -6.01
N LEU A 59 24.16 -2.63 -6.04
CA LEU A 59 24.41 -3.77 -5.16
C LEU A 59 25.25 -3.39 -3.95
N ASN A 60 26.02 -2.30 -4.05
CA ASN A 60 26.89 -1.82 -2.99
C ASN A 60 26.22 -0.71 -2.17
N ARG A 61 26.63 -0.61 -0.90
CA ARG A 61 26.16 0.44 0.01
C ARG A 61 26.57 1.80 -0.50
N ASN A 62 25.60 2.70 -0.70
CA ASN A 62 25.90 4.06 -1.14
C ASN A 62 26.60 4.86 -0.01
N PRO A 63 27.75 5.51 -0.26
CA PRO A 63 28.44 6.31 0.76
C PRO A 63 27.58 7.43 1.37
N ARG A 64 26.61 7.97 0.61
CA ARG A 64 25.69 9.01 1.09
C ARG A 64 24.77 8.50 2.19
N PHE A 65 24.55 7.17 2.30
CA PHE A 65 23.69 6.57 3.31
C PHE A 65 24.03 7.04 4.73
N PHE A 66 25.33 7.15 5.07
CA PHE A 66 25.76 7.55 6.41
C PHE A 66 25.18 8.92 6.84
N MET A 67 25.13 9.88 5.92
CA MET A 67 24.59 11.22 6.18
C MET A 67 23.08 11.18 6.42
N PHE A 68 22.33 10.46 5.57
CA PHE A 68 20.87 10.36 5.70
C PHE A 68 20.47 9.59 6.95
N ARG A 69 21.16 8.49 7.25
CA ARG A 69 20.95 7.66 8.42
C ARG A 69 20.99 8.47 9.73
N ASN A 70 22.05 9.26 9.93
CA ASN A 70 22.22 10.00 11.19
C ASN A 70 21.15 11.11 11.35
N LYS A 71 20.76 11.77 10.25
CA LYS A 71 19.69 12.77 10.25
C LYS A 71 18.33 12.14 10.61
N LEU A 72 17.99 11.01 9.96
CA LEU A 72 16.76 10.28 10.25
C LEU A 72 16.71 9.80 11.70
N LEU A 73 17.75 9.12 12.18
CA LEU A 73 17.76 8.58 13.55
C LEU A 73 17.65 9.66 14.63
N LYS A 74 18.20 10.87 14.38
CA LYS A 74 18.05 11.99 15.30
C LYS A 74 16.60 12.46 15.40
N ASN A 75 15.87 12.49 14.28
CA ASN A 75 14.49 13.00 14.21
C ASN A 75 13.48 12.08 14.91
N TYR A 76 13.67 10.76 14.80
CA TYR A 76 12.75 9.75 15.33
C TYR A 76 13.15 9.21 16.71
N LYS A 77 14.19 9.79 17.33
CA LYS A 77 14.63 9.38 18.66
C LYS A 77 13.53 9.68 19.68
N GLN A 78 13.11 8.67 20.44
CA GLN A 78 12.13 8.85 21.52
C GLN A 78 12.59 9.94 22.50
N ALA A 79 11.65 10.80 22.87
CA ALA A 79 11.83 11.85 23.85
C ALA A 79 10.65 11.84 24.83
N ALA A 80 10.90 12.31 26.05
CA ALA A 80 9.83 12.51 27.03
C ALA A 80 8.92 13.65 26.57
N TYR A 81 7.65 13.57 26.94
CA TYR A 81 6.67 14.61 26.70
C TYR A 81 6.02 15.02 28.02
N GLU A 82 5.60 16.28 28.13
CA GLU A 82 4.93 16.80 29.33
C GLU A 82 3.43 17.05 29.09
N ASN A 83 3.04 17.42 27.88
CA ASN A 83 1.66 17.78 27.56
C ASN A 83 1.23 17.22 26.19
N ALA A 84 0.36 16.22 26.20
CA ALA A 84 -0.17 15.60 24.98
C ALA A 84 -0.98 16.58 24.11
N SER A 85 -1.71 17.54 24.72
CA SER A 85 -2.54 18.51 23.98
C SER A 85 -1.70 19.35 23.03
N VAL A 86 -0.54 19.81 23.50
CA VAL A 86 0.39 20.62 22.68
C VAL A 86 0.94 19.81 21.52
N LEU A 87 1.26 18.53 21.74
CA LEU A 87 1.73 17.65 20.67
C LEU A 87 0.66 17.36 19.61
N TRP A 88 -0.59 17.19 20.03
CA TRP A 88 -1.73 17.07 19.11
C TRP A 88 -1.90 18.32 18.27
N GLU A 89 -1.82 19.50 18.87
CA GLU A 89 -1.87 20.76 18.13
C GLU A 89 -0.74 20.86 17.10
N ILE A 90 0.51 20.63 17.52
CA ILE A 90 1.68 20.64 16.62
C ILE A 90 1.47 19.68 15.44
N ALA A 91 1.11 18.42 15.73
CA ALA A 91 0.91 17.41 14.69
C ALA A 91 -0.26 17.75 13.75
N ASN A 92 -1.31 18.39 14.28
CA ASN A 92 -2.44 18.84 13.48
C ASN A 92 -2.10 20.02 12.55
N TRP A 93 -1.04 20.78 12.85
CA TRP A 93 -0.55 21.90 12.04
C TRP A 93 0.47 21.51 10.96
N TRP A 94 1.10 20.34 11.06
CA TRP A 94 2.10 19.90 10.08
C TRP A 94 1.61 19.72 8.64
N PRO A 95 0.38 19.25 8.36
CA PRO A 95 0.01 18.92 7.00
C PRO A 95 0.02 20.13 6.05
N HIS A 96 0.71 20.00 4.93
CA HIS A 96 0.78 21.00 3.85
C HIS A 96 0.87 20.30 2.49
N GLU A 97 0.03 20.67 1.52
CA GLU A 97 -0.22 19.89 0.30
C GLU A 97 -0.47 18.39 0.59
N ASN A 98 0.42 17.51 0.15
CA ASN A 98 0.44 16.09 0.47
C ASN A 98 1.31 15.72 1.67
N GLU A 99 2.23 16.58 2.10
CA GLU A 99 3.10 16.27 3.23
C GLU A 99 2.28 16.24 4.51
N ILE A 100 2.27 15.11 5.22
CA ILE A 100 1.55 14.93 6.49
C ILE A 100 2.42 15.33 7.67
N TYR A 101 3.73 15.14 7.55
CA TYR A 101 4.70 15.46 8.60
C TYR A 101 5.97 16.08 8.03
N PRO A 102 6.67 16.91 8.82
CA PRO A 102 7.88 17.59 8.39
C PRO A 102 9.05 16.62 8.22
N LEU A 103 10.03 17.02 7.41
CA LEU A 103 11.29 16.28 7.26
C LEU A 103 12.06 16.20 8.60
N TYR A 104 11.98 17.27 9.40
CA TYR A 104 12.60 17.34 10.72
C TYR A 104 11.73 18.15 11.68
N ASP A 105 11.46 17.59 12.85
CA ASP A 105 10.81 18.27 13.98
C ASP A 105 11.18 17.53 15.28
N SER A 106 11.61 18.26 16.31
CA SER A 106 11.98 17.67 17.60
C SER A 106 10.82 16.98 18.32
N SER A 107 9.58 17.27 17.93
CA SER A 107 8.36 16.77 18.54
C SER A 107 7.96 15.40 17.97
N MET A 108 8.53 14.94 16.84
CA MET A 108 8.18 13.67 16.21
C MET A 108 8.39 12.49 17.17
N GLY A 109 9.57 12.37 17.79
CA GLY A 109 9.85 11.31 18.76
C GLY A 109 8.98 11.36 20.03
N GLN A 110 8.53 12.56 20.42
CA GLN A 110 7.58 12.74 21.53
C GLN A 110 6.19 12.26 21.12
N LEU A 111 5.68 12.71 19.96
CA LEU A 111 4.39 12.31 19.41
C LEU A 111 4.24 10.79 19.27
N LEU A 112 5.26 10.11 18.73
CA LEU A 112 5.25 8.64 18.60
C LEU A 112 5.21 7.93 19.95
N LYS A 113 5.80 8.51 21.00
CA LYS A 113 5.68 7.99 22.36
C LYS A 113 4.27 8.23 22.91
N THR A 114 3.77 9.45 22.80
CA THR A 114 2.45 9.88 23.25
C THR A 114 1.33 9.04 22.62
N LEU A 115 1.38 8.73 21.32
CA LEU A 115 0.38 7.87 20.66
C LEU A 115 0.32 6.44 21.23
N ARG A 116 1.43 5.93 21.77
CA ARG A 116 1.51 4.59 22.37
C ARG A 116 1.01 4.56 23.80
N GLU A 117 1.20 5.63 24.54
CA GLU A 117 1.02 5.65 26.00
C GLU A 117 -0.28 6.37 26.43
N GLU A 118 -0.76 7.34 25.67
CA GLU A 118 -1.92 8.15 26.08
C GLU A 118 -3.19 7.30 26.26
N PRO A 119 -3.91 7.43 27.39
CA PRO A 119 -5.09 6.62 27.67
C PRO A 119 -6.18 6.73 26.59
N ILE A 120 -6.83 5.61 26.30
CA ILE A 120 -8.02 5.59 25.46
C ILE A 120 -9.21 6.00 26.33
N THR A 121 -9.93 7.03 25.91
CA THR A 121 -11.07 7.61 26.65
C THR A 121 -12.43 7.28 26.03
N ARG A 122 -12.45 6.94 24.73
CA ARG A 122 -13.64 6.45 24.01
C ARG A 122 -13.23 5.53 22.86
N ALA A 123 -14.07 4.55 22.55
CA ALA A 123 -13.93 3.67 21.41
C ALA A 123 -15.27 3.52 20.67
N ASN A 124 -15.24 3.57 19.34
CA ASN A 124 -16.43 3.43 18.50
C ASN A 124 -16.11 2.56 17.27
N ASN A 125 -17.11 1.84 16.77
CA ASN A 125 -17.01 1.19 15.47
C ASN A 125 -16.85 2.23 14.35
N LEU A 126 -15.92 2.02 13.43
CA LEU A 126 -15.79 2.82 12.22
C LEU A 126 -16.37 2.06 11.03
N ALA A 127 -17.71 2.00 10.98
CA ALA A 127 -18.50 1.11 10.11
C ALA A 127 -18.26 1.24 8.60
N ARG A 128 -17.68 2.35 8.13
CA ARG A 128 -17.39 2.57 6.71
C ARG A 128 -16.08 1.92 6.30
N GLY A 129 -16.16 0.95 5.38
CA GLY A 129 -15.01 0.30 4.77
C GLY A 129 -15.18 -1.21 4.72
N THR A 130 -14.17 -1.90 4.19
CA THR A 130 -14.19 -3.35 4.00
C THR A 130 -13.59 -4.12 5.16
N GLN A 131 -12.66 -3.52 5.91
CA GLN A 131 -11.87 -4.17 6.96
C GLN A 131 -12.21 -3.60 8.34
N LEU A 132 -11.98 -4.41 9.37
CA LEU A 132 -12.18 -4.03 10.77
C LEU A 132 -11.25 -2.88 11.16
N LYS A 133 -11.84 -1.81 11.68
CA LYS A 133 -11.15 -0.66 12.23
C LYS A 133 -12.06 0.06 13.22
N LEU A 134 -11.46 0.64 14.24
CA LEU A 134 -12.16 1.42 15.27
C LEU A 134 -11.74 2.88 15.20
N LEU A 135 -12.64 3.77 15.59
CA LEU A 135 -12.32 5.15 15.91
C LEU A 135 -12.08 5.22 17.42
N LEU A 136 -10.85 5.54 17.81
CA LEU A 136 -10.50 5.76 19.21
C LEU A 136 -10.35 7.25 19.49
N ARG A 137 -10.59 7.62 20.75
CA ARG A 137 -10.27 8.93 21.27
C ARG A 137 -9.28 8.80 22.41
N LEU A 138 -8.08 9.32 22.21
CA LEU A 138 -7.08 9.40 23.27
C LEU A 138 -7.40 10.55 24.23
N SER A 139 -6.66 10.62 25.34
CA SER A 139 -6.71 11.78 26.23
C SER A 139 -6.49 13.10 25.45
N GLN A 140 -7.01 14.20 25.97
CA GLN A 140 -7.06 15.50 25.27
C GLN A 140 -7.84 15.46 23.93
N GLN A 141 -8.80 14.53 23.80
CA GLN A 141 -9.76 14.42 22.69
C GLN A 141 -9.17 14.12 21.30
N GLN A 142 -7.89 13.77 21.18
CA GLN A 142 -7.28 13.41 19.90
C GLN A 142 -7.93 12.14 19.33
N LYS A 143 -8.38 12.22 18.08
CA LYS A 143 -8.98 11.08 17.37
C LYS A 143 -7.91 10.32 16.60
N VAL A 144 -7.96 8.99 16.67
CA VAL A 144 -7.06 8.10 15.96
C VAL A 144 -7.84 6.89 15.43
N ILE A 145 -7.32 6.25 14.39
CA ILE A 145 -7.87 4.98 13.90
C ILE A 145 -7.07 3.83 14.53
N PHE A 146 -7.76 2.80 14.99
CA PHE A 146 -7.14 1.56 15.43
C PHE A 146 -7.43 0.42 14.46
N LYS A 147 -6.40 -0.30 14.03
CA LYS A 147 -6.52 -1.55 13.25
C LYS A 147 -5.87 -2.69 14.04
N PRO A 148 -6.62 -3.75 14.42
CA PRO A 148 -6.08 -4.86 15.20
C PRO A 148 -5.25 -5.83 14.34
N GLN A 149 -4.50 -6.70 15.00
CA GLN A 149 -3.81 -7.81 14.37
C GLN A 149 -4.78 -8.91 13.92
N TRP A 150 -4.79 -9.20 12.62
CA TRP A 150 -5.48 -10.38 12.06
C TRP A 150 -4.60 -11.62 11.92
N TYR A 151 -3.30 -11.42 11.67
CA TYR A 151 -2.39 -12.52 11.34
C TYR A 151 -1.09 -12.41 12.13
N PRO A 152 -0.49 -13.55 12.55
CA PRO A 152 0.91 -13.61 12.92
C PRO A 152 1.84 -13.08 11.81
N ARG A 153 3.04 -12.62 12.21
CA ARG A 153 4.00 -11.96 11.30
C ARG A 153 4.52 -12.87 10.18
N ASP A 154 4.57 -14.17 10.41
CA ASP A 154 5.12 -15.18 9.50
C ASP A 154 4.10 -15.80 8.53
N VAL A 155 2.80 -15.51 8.72
CA VAL A 155 1.75 -15.95 7.79
C VAL A 155 2.01 -15.43 6.39
N VAL A 156 1.95 -16.37 5.43
CA VAL A 156 2.01 -16.11 4.00
C VAL A 156 0.60 -16.12 3.44
N ILE A 157 0.20 -15.03 2.80
CA ILE A 157 -1.09 -14.91 2.12
C ILE A 157 -0.93 -15.45 0.69
N GLU A 158 -1.69 -16.49 0.38
CA GLU A 158 -1.74 -17.09 -0.97
C GLU A 158 -2.89 -16.51 -1.81
N GLY A 159 -2.85 -16.80 -3.11
CA GLY A 159 -3.81 -16.29 -4.09
C GLY A 159 -3.34 -15.00 -4.77
N VAL A 160 -4.31 -14.16 -5.15
CA VAL A 160 -4.08 -12.88 -5.81
C VAL A 160 -3.49 -11.84 -4.85
N VAL A 161 -2.81 -10.83 -5.38
CA VAL A 161 -2.01 -9.86 -4.60
C VAL A 161 -2.81 -9.00 -3.61
N TYR A 162 -4.14 -8.95 -3.73
CA TYR A 162 -5.05 -8.21 -2.84
C TYR A 162 -5.83 -9.12 -1.86
N SER A 163 -5.51 -10.42 -1.84
CA SER A 163 -6.09 -11.40 -0.91
C SER A 163 -5.80 -11.08 0.56
N GLY A 164 -6.58 -11.69 1.47
CA GLY A 164 -6.40 -11.58 2.91
C GLY A 164 -6.97 -10.29 3.52
N LYS A 165 -6.89 -10.19 4.85
CA LYS A 165 -7.27 -9.00 5.64
C LYS A 165 -6.09 -8.03 5.78
N ASP A 166 -6.35 -6.83 6.32
CA ASP A 166 -5.31 -5.85 6.60
C ASP A 166 -4.30 -6.39 7.63
N ARG A 167 -3.00 -6.26 7.33
CA ARG A 167 -1.89 -6.52 8.25
C ARG A 167 -1.51 -5.24 8.97
N HIS A 168 -1.86 -5.13 10.23
CA HIS A 168 -1.55 -3.96 11.07
C HIS A 168 -0.07 -3.51 10.99
N VAL A 169 0.92 -4.41 11.11
CA VAL A 169 2.37 -4.08 10.98
C VAL A 169 2.76 -3.45 9.65
N ALA A 170 1.98 -3.69 8.58
CA ALA A 170 2.24 -3.09 7.27
C ALA A 170 2.04 -1.56 7.30
N GLU A 171 1.07 -1.06 8.08
CA GLU A 171 0.82 0.37 8.24
C GLU A 171 2.00 1.05 8.96
N VAL A 172 2.54 0.43 10.02
CA VAL A 172 3.72 0.95 10.73
C VAL A 172 4.94 0.95 9.82
N TYR A 173 5.16 -0.14 9.10
CA TYR A 173 6.30 -0.24 8.18
C TYR A 173 6.20 0.80 7.06
N ALA A 174 4.99 1.02 6.52
CA ALA A 174 4.74 2.02 5.51
C ALA A 174 5.08 3.43 5.99
N PHE A 175 4.72 3.79 7.23
CA PHE A 175 5.11 5.07 7.83
C PHE A 175 6.64 5.27 7.86
N TYR A 176 7.39 4.32 8.41
CA TYR A 176 8.85 4.43 8.48
C TYR A 176 9.51 4.38 7.10
N LEU A 177 9.01 3.56 6.17
CA LEU A 177 9.48 3.53 4.78
C LEU A 177 9.22 4.88 4.09
N GLY A 178 8.06 5.49 4.33
CA GLY A 178 7.69 6.81 3.83
C GLY A 178 8.69 7.87 4.29
N ALA A 179 9.01 7.89 5.59
CA ALA A 179 10.04 8.76 6.15
C ALA A 179 11.43 8.54 5.52
N VAL A 180 11.83 7.29 5.31
CA VAL A 180 13.11 6.93 4.71
C VAL A 180 13.20 7.41 3.27
N LEU A 181 12.15 7.21 2.48
CA LEU A 181 12.07 7.58 1.06
C LEU A 181 11.66 9.05 0.82
N ASP A 182 11.48 9.85 1.87
CA ASP A 182 10.95 11.23 1.80
C ASP A 182 9.53 11.34 1.23
N LEU A 183 8.80 10.23 1.27
CA LEU A 183 7.40 10.14 0.91
C LEU A 183 6.57 10.45 2.16
N ARG A 184 6.72 11.68 2.68
CA ARG A 184 6.11 12.16 3.94
C ARG A 184 4.60 12.37 3.88
N TRP A 185 3.97 11.84 2.84
CA TRP A 185 2.54 11.78 2.62
C TRP A 185 1.92 10.43 3.06
N THR A 186 2.66 9.60 3.80
CA THR A 186 2.09 8.46 4.55
C THR A 186 1.51 8.93 5.87
N PRO A 187 0.49 8.27 6.43
CA PRO A 187 0.02 8.60 7.77
C PRO A 187 1.09 8.31 8.83
N ILE A 188 1.03 9.02 9.96
CA ILE A 188 1.84 8.71 11.14
C ILE A 188 1.20 7.49 11.82
N VAL A 189 1.99 6.43 12.03
CA VAL A 189 1.49 5.17 12.58
C VAL A 189 2.43 4.64 13.65
N VAL A 190 1.87 4.17 14.77
CA VAL A 190 2.62 3.46 15.82
C VAL A 190 1.96 2.14 16.15
N GLY A 191 2.77 1.16 16.52
CA GLY A 191 2.28 -0.06 17.14
C GLY A 191 1.87 0.15 18.60
N ARG A 192 0.78 -0.51 19.03
CA ARG A 192 0.25 -0.43 20.39
C ARG A 192 -0.45 -1.73 20.79
N VAL A 193 -0.22 -2.16 22.02
CA VAL A 193 -1.01 -3.22 22.67
C VAL A 193 -2.20 -2.58 23.37
N VAL A 194 -3.39 -3.11 23.14
CA VAL A 194 -4.66 -2.57 23.65
C VAL A 194 -5.42 -3.66 24.40
N ASN A 195 -5.95 -3.35 25.56
CA ASN A 195 -6.73 -4.28 26.36
C ASN A 195 -8.22 -4.25 25.95
N LEU A 196 -8.77 -5.39 25.48
CA LEU A 196 -10.14 -5.47 25.00
C LEU A 196 -11.17 -5.12 26.08
N LYS A 197 -10.93 -5.52 27.33
CA LYS A 197 -11.85 -5.26 28.45
C LYS A 197 -11.75 -3.82 28.92
N ASN A 198 -10.53 -3.39 29.25
CA ASN A 198 -10.29 -2.11 29.94
C ASN A 198 -10.21 -0.92 28.98
N ASP A 199 -9.61 -1.07 27.79
CA ASP A 199 -9.42 0.05 26.87
C ASP A 199 -10.57 0.16 25.85
N LEU A 200 -11.16 -0.96 25.43
CA LEU A 200 -12.20 -0.96 24.39
C LEU A 200 -13.61 -1.15 24.94
N TYR A 201 -13.90 -2.24 25.66
CA TYR A 201 -15.25 -2.53 26.12
C TYR A 201 -15.75 -1.49 27.15
N ALA A 202 -14.92 -1.17 28.15
CA ALA A 202 -15.25 -0.18 29.19
C ALA A 202 -15.42 1.25 28.66
N HIS A 203 -14.77 1.59 27.54
CA HIS A 203 -14.83 2.91 26.90
C HIS A 203 -15.62 2.91 25.58
N GLY A 204 -16.26 1.79 25.24
CA GLY A 204 -17.03 1.59 24.03
C GLY A 204 -18.45 2.15 24.13
N ASP A 205 -19.00 2.59 23.00
CA ASP A 205 -20.46 2.78 22.91
C ASP A 205 -21.19 1.42 22.86
N GLN A 206 -22.52 1.46 23.02
CA GLN A 206 -23.34 0.24 23.01
C GLN A 206 -23.17 -0.55 21.69
N GLU A 207 -22.97 0.15 20.57
CA GLU A 207 -22.74 -0.50 19.28
C GLU A 207 -21.43 -1.29 19.26
N LEU A 208 -20.33 -0.73 19.78
CA LEU A 208 -19.06 -1.43 19.91
C LEU A 208 -19.15 -2.59 20.91
N GLN A 209 -19.75 -2.38 22.08
CA GLN A 209 -19.92 -3.40 23.11
C GLN A 209 -20.68 -4.63 22.57
N ASN A 210 -21.73 -4.41 21.77
CA ASN A 210 -22.47 -5.49 21.11
C ASN A 210 -21.66 -6.24 20.05
N THR A 211 -20.51 -5.70 19.64
CA THR A 211 -19.59 -6.32 18.67
C THR A 211 -18.32 -6.90 19.30
N ILE A 212 -18.33 -7.06 20.62
CA ILE A 212 -17.31 -7.76 21.41
C ILE A 212 -17.99 -8.95 22.08
N LYS A 213 -17.62 -10.17 21.67
CA LYS A 213 -18.07 -11.41 22.32
C LYS A 213 -17.29 -11.59 23.62
N ILE A 214 -18.00 -12.04 24.65
CA ILE A 214 -17.43 -12.41 25.94
C ILE A 214 -17.77 -13.88 26.14
N GLU A 215 -16.77 -14.73 26.05
CA GLU A 215 -16.88 -16.16 26.29
C GLU A 215 -16.38 -16.45 27.69
N VAL A 216 -17.05 -17.35 28.42
CA VAL A 216 -16.65 -17.74 29.78
C VAL A 216 -16.40 -19.24 29.76
N ASP A 217 -15.20 -19.65 30.17
CA ASP A 217 -14.84 -21.06 30.26
C ASP A 217 -15.43 -21.72 31.53
N ASP A 218 -15.25 -23.04 31.66
CA ASP A 218 -15.74 -23.82 32.80
C ASP A 218 -15.09 -23.41 34.14
N GLU A 219 -13.94 -22.74 34.10
CA GLU A 219 -13.21 -22.22 35.26
C GLU A 219 -13.65 -20.79 35.64
N GLY A 220 -14.48 -20.15 34.83
CA GLY A 220 -15.00 -18.80 35.02
C GLY A 220 -14.11 -17.70 34.44
N ASN A 221 -13.10 -18.04 33.62
CA ASN A 221 -12.26 -17.04 32.97
C ASN A 221 -12.98 -16.46 31.74
N GLU A 222 -12.95 -15.14 31.61
CA GLU A 222 -13.56 -14.43 30.50
C GLU A 222 -12.56 -14.29 29.33
N THR A 223 -13.00 -14.55 28.11
CA THR A 223 -12.26 -14.24 26.88
C THR A 223 -13.03 -13.21 26.07
N TYR A 224 -12.39 -12.07 25.78
CA TYR A 224 -12.96 -11.01 24.97
C TYR A 224 -12.53 -11.16 23.52
N CYS A 225 -13.48 -11.10 22.58
CA CYS A 225 -13.27 -11.32 21.15
C CYS A 225 -13.99 -10.24 20.31
N LEU A 226 -13.23 -9.38 19.64
CA LEU A 226 -13.74 -8.28 18.83
C LEU A 226 -13.99 -8.73 17.38
N PHE A 227 -15.21 -8.51 16.85
CA PHE A 227 -15.47 -8.60 15.40
C PHE A 227 -15.83 -7.25 14.77
N GLY A 228 -16.33 -6.30 15.57
CA GLY A 228 -16.64 -4.94 15.12
C GLY A 228 -17.65 -4.86 13.98
N LYS A 229 -17.65 -3.74 13.26
CA LYS A 229 -18.57 -3.49 12.13
C LYS A 229 -17.84 -2.96 10.90
N CYS A 230 -17.97 -3.68 9.78
CA CYS A 230 -17.46 -3.33 8.46
C CYS A 230 -18.13 -4.24 7.40
N HIS A 231 -17.84 -4.06 6.10
CA HIS A 231 -18.46 -4.88 5.05
C HIS A 231 -18.18 -6.38 5.18
N TYR A 232 -16.98 -6.78 5.63
CA TYR A 232 -16.61 -8.19 5.79
C TYR A 232 -16.58 -8.66 7.25
N CYS A 233 -16.94 -7.79 8.19
CA CYS A 233 -16.93 -8.12 9.62
C CYS A 233 -18.16 -8.95 9.95
N ASN A 234 -17.94 -10.07 10.63
CA ASN A 234 -18.99 -10.99 11.03
C ASN A 234 -18.57 -11.70 12.32
N GLU A 235 -19.55 -12.32 12.96
CA GLU A 235 -19.41 -12.97 14.25
C GLU A 235 -18.56 -14.26 14.25
N GLU A 236 -18.26 -14.81 13.07
CA GLU A 236 -17.43 -16.02 12.90
C GLU A 236 -15.94 -15.68 12.79
N GLU A 237 -15.60 -14.43 12.46
CA GLU A 237 -14.23 -13.95 12.30
C GLU A 237 -13.91 -12.87 13.34
N THR A 238 -13.38 -13.29 14.50
CA THR A 238 -13.04 -12.42 15.63
C THR A 238 -11.53 -12.25 15.82
N VAL A 239 -11.13 -11.16 16.48
CA VAL A 239 -9.81 -10.96 17.07
C VAL A 239 -9.94 -11.05 18.58
N CYS A 240 -9.39 -12.12 19.16
CA CYS A 240 -9.48 -12.40 20.60
C CYS A 240 -8.22 -11.96 21.34
N GLY A 241 -8.40 -11.51 22.58
CA GLY A 241 -7.30 -11.16 23.47
C GLY A 241 -6.55 -12.37 24.01
N ASP A 242 -5.33 -12.15 24.50
CA ASP A 242 -4.62 -13.12 25.32
C ASP A 242 -5.29 -13.35 26.69
N GLU A 243 -4.64 -14.11 27.58
CA GLU A 243 -5.12 -14.37 28.95
C GLU A 243 -5.37 -13.09 29.77
N GLN A 244 -4.71 -11.98 29.43
CA GLN A 244 -4.90 -10.67 30.04
C GLN A 244 -5.81 -9.77 29.20
N HIS A 245 -6.45 -10.31 28.17
CA HIS A 245 -7.32 -9.65 27.19
C HIS A 245 -6.61 -8.64 26.27
N ASN A 246 -5.30 -8.73 26.11
CA ASN A 246 -4.55 -7.83 25.26
C ASN A 246 -4.55 -8.27 23.79
N ILE A 247 -4.60 -7.30 22.89
CA ILE A 247 -4.41 -7.50 21.45
C ILE A 247 -3.35 -6.54 20.91
N GLU A 248 -2.53 -7.01 19.96
CA GLU A 248 -1.70 -6.11 19.16
C GLU A 248 -2.56 -5.36 18.15
N GLY A 249 -2.19 -4.11 17.89
CA GLY A 249 -2.74 -3.34 16.79
C GLY A 249 -1.95 -2.07 16.54
N VAL A 250 -2.45 -1.24 15.64
CA VAL A 250 -1.79 0.01 15.27
C VAL A 250 -2.70 1.19 15.49
N ILE A 251 -2.10 2.29 15.95
CA ILE A 251 -2.72 3.60 16.04
C ILE A 251 -2.28 4.41 14.82
N ILE A 252 -3.24 4.79 14.00
CA ILE A 252 -3.06 5.63 12.82
C ILE A 252 -3.55 7.04 13.16
N TYR A 253 -2.65 8.00 13.10
CA TYR A 253 -3.00 9.41 13.27
C TYR A 253 -3.88 9.86 12.11
N ILE A 254 -5.07 10.38 12.41
CA ILE A 254 -6.00 10.84 11.37
C ILE A 254 -5.40 12.08 10.72
N VAL A 255 -5.21 12.03 9.40
CA VAL A 255 -4.73 13.16 8.61
C VAL A 255 -5.73 14.32 8.70
N PRO A 256 -5.35 15.49 9.23
CA PRO A 256 -6.21 16.66 9.29
C PRO A 256 -6.66 17.15 7.91
N GLY A 257 -7.91 17.62 7.85
CA GLY A 257 -8.52 18.18 6.65
C GLY A 257 -9.37 17.19 5.86
N THR A 258 -9.88 17.66 4.72
CA THR A 258 -10.73 16.86 3.83
C THR A 258 -9.88 16.18 2.77
N LEU A 259 -10.06 14.86 2.63
CA LEU A 259 -9.43 14.07 1.57
C LEU A 259 -10.44 13.81 0.45
N ALA A 260 -10.03 14.04 -0.79
CA ALA A 260 -10.85 13.70 -1.96
C ALA A 260 -10.44 12.33 -2.49
N LYS A 261 -11.42 11.40 -2.57
CA LYS A 261 -11.21 10.06 -3.09
C LYS A 261 -11.27 10.05 -4.62
N ARG A 262 -10.26 9.45 -5.26
CA ARG A 262 -10.14 9.32 -6.71
C ARG A 262 -9.93 7.86 -7.09
N ARG A 263 -10.42 7.47 -8.25
CA ARG A 263 -10.21 6.11 -8.80
C ARG A 263 -8.81 6.02 -9.40
N SER A 264 -8.08 4.95 -9.08
CA SER A 264 -6.77 4.70 -9.70
C SER A 264 -6.95 4.35 -11.19
N PRO A 265 -6.16 4.95 -12.11
CA PRO A 265 -6.15 4.53 -13.52
C PRO A 265 -5.68 3.08 -13.69
N TRP A 266 -4.79 2.61 -12.80
CA TRP A 266 -4.29 1.24 -12.75
C TRP A 266 -5.08 0.35 -11.79
N GLN A 267 -6.36 0.63 -11.60
CA GLN A 267 -7.23 -0.22 -10.80
C GLN A 267 -7.40 -1.60 -11.48
N ARG A 268 -7.21 -2.67 -10.72
CA ARG A 268 -7.57 -4.04 -11.11
C ARG A 268 -9.08 -4.20 -11.29
N THR A 269 -9.50 -5.27 -11.97
CA THR A 269 -10.92 -5.58 -12.14
C THR A 269 -11.55 -6.24 -10.93
N TYR A 270 -10.74 -6.85 -10.05
CA TYR A 270 -11.16 -7.71 -8.93
C TYR A 270 -12.02 -8.91 -9.36
N LYS A 271 -11.82 -9.37 -10.61
CA LYS A 271 -12.52 -10.52 -11.19
C LYS A 271 -11.49 -11.45 -11.81
N GLU A 272 -11.48 -12.70 -11.39
CA GLU A 272 -10.47 -13.70 -11.77
C GLU A 272 -10.33 -13.87 -13.29
N GLU A 273 -11.46 -13.87 -14.01
CA GLU A 273 -11.52 -14.07 -15.46
C GLU A 273 -11.49 -12.76 -16.28
N LYS A 274 -11.27 -11.60 -15.65
CA LYS A 274 -11.30 -10.31 -16.36
C LYS A 274 -10.06 -9.52 -16.07
N ARG A 275 -9.28 -9.20 -17.10
CA ARG A 275 -8.10 -8.34 -16.98
C ARG A 275 -8.48 -6.87 -17.20
N ALA A 276 -7.77 -5.96 -16.57
CA ALA A 276 -7.94 -4.53 -16.82
C ALA A 276 -7.19 -4.12 -18.09
N ILE A 277 -7.67 -3.07 -18.77
CA ILE A 277 -7.07 -2.59 -20.04
C ILE A 277 -5.57 -2.31 -19.89
N TRP A 278 -5.16 -1.73 -18.76
CA TRP A 278 -3.76 -1.42 -18.50
C TRP A 278 -2.89 -2.67 -18.31
N GLU A 279 -3.46 -3.83 -18.02
CA GLU A 279 -2.70 -5.09 -17.88
C GLU A 279 -2.29 -5.65 -19.24
N ASP A 280 -3.03 -5.31 -20.30
CA ASP A 280 -2.84 -5.85 -21.65
C ASP A 280 -2.25 -4.80 -22.63
N ASP A 281 -2.52 -3.51 -22.39
CA ASP A 281 -2.00 -2.40 -23.20
C ASP A 281 -0.75 -1.75 -22.58
N MET A 282 0.42 -2.12 -23.11
CA MET A 282 1.71 -1.53 -22.74
C MET A 282 1.85 -0.03 -23.06
N THR A 283 0.95 0.53 -23.88
CA THR A 283 0.89 1.95 -24.22
C THR A 283 -0.15 2.73 -23.43
N TYR A 284 -0.86 2.08 -22.50
CA TYR A 284 -1.97 2.65 -21.73
C TYR A 284 -1.68 4.04 -21.16
N CYS A 285 -0.49 4.24 -20.57
CA CYS A 285 -0.11 5.52 -19.99
C CYS A 285 -0.09 6.70 -20.99
N LYS A 286 0.14 6.46 -22.29
CA LYS A 286 0.09 7.53 -23.31
C LYS A 286 -1.27 8.21 -23.34
N SER A 287 -2.35 7.45 -23.14
CA SER A 287 -3.71 7.97 -23.10
C SER A 287 -4.00 8.81 -21.85
N LEU A 288 -3.26 8.58 -20.76
CA LEU A 288 -3.41 9.30 -19.48
C LEU A 288 -2.69 10.63 -19.46
N LYS A 289 -1.56 10.77 -20.18
CA LYS A 289 -0.77 12.02 -20.24
C LYS A 289 -1.60 13.24 -20.70
N ASN A 290 -2.67 13.02 -21.47
CA ASN A 290 -3.58 14.08 -21.93
C ASN A 290 -4.79 14.31 -21.01
N LYS A 291 -5.02 13.44 -20.01
CA LYS A 291 -6.20 13.44 -19.14
C LYS A 291 -5.89 13.78 -17.68
N MET A 292 -4.61 13.81 -17.32
CA MET A 292 -4.13 14.01 -15.96
C MET A 292 -2.90 14.89 -15.96
N GLU A 293 -2.78 15.75 -14.97
CA GLU A 293 -1.60 16.58 -14.78
C GLU A 293 -0.35 15.74 -14.55
N THR A 294 0.79 16.25 -15.06
CA THR A 294 2.07 15.55 -14.94
C THR A 294 2.46 15.33 -13.47
N ILE A 295 2.17 16.29 -12.58
CA ILE A 295 2.48 16.17 -11.16
C ILE A 295 1.71 15.02 -10.50
N ARG A 296 0.42 14.87 -10.83
CA ARG A 296 -0.40 13.75 -10.33
C ARG A 296 0.07 12.42 -10.91
N LEU A 297 0.48 12.39 -12.17
CA LEU A 297 1.02 11.19 -12.79
C LEU A 297 2.32 10.74 -12.10
N LEU A 298 3.22 11.69 -11.82
CA LEU A 298 4.44 11.43 -11.05
C LEU A 298 4.11 10.97 -9.63
N ASP A 299 3.09 11.54 -8.99
CA ASP A 299 2.65 11.08 -7.68
C ASP A 299 2.25 9.60 -7.71
N LEU A 300 1.46 9.18 -8.70
CA LEU A 300 1.04 7.78 -8.85
C LEU A 300 2.20 6.84 -9.19
N ILE A 301 3.25 7.32 -9.83
CA ILE A 301 4.47 6.53 -10.07
C ILE A 301 5.26 6.33 -8.79
N ASP A 302 5.42 7.37 -7.96
CA ASP A 302 6.07 7.24 -6.65
C ASP A 302 5.28 6.29 -5.74
N VAL A 303 3.94 6.38 -5.77
CA VAL A 303 3.06 5.42 -5.09
C VAL A 303 3.26 4.00 -5.60
N ALA A 304 3.34 3.78 -6.92
CA ALA A 304 3.56 2.45 -7.50
C ALA A 304 4.90 1.84 -7.08
N ILE A 305 5.97 2.64 -7.04
CA ILE A 305 7.27 2.21 -6.52
C ILE A 305 7.14 1.80 -5.06
N PHE A 306 6.51 2.63 -4.23
CA PHE A 306 6.31 2.36 -2.82
C PHE A 306 5.49 1.08 -2.59
N ASP A 307 4.35 0.98 -3.26
CA ASP A 307 3.46 -0.17 -3.21
C ASP A 307 4.16 -1.45 -3.64
N TYR A 308 4.99 -1.39 -4.67
CA TYR A 308 5.78 -2.54 -5.10
C TYR A 308 6.77 -2.97 -4.02
N LEU A 309 7.50 -2.02 -3.41
CA LEU A 309 8.45 -2.30 -2.33
C LEU A 309 7.80 -2.94 -1.10
N ILE A 310 6.53 -2.64 -0.81
CA ILE A 310 5.79 -3.27 0.30
C ILE A 310 4.88 -4.42 -0.15
N GLN A 311 4.66 -4.62 -1.46
CA GLN A 311 3.74 -5.59 -2.07
C GLN A 311 2.26 -5.26 -1.82
N ASN A 312 1.90 -3.98 -1.89
CA ASN A 312 0.49 -3.58 -1.86
C ASN A 312 -0.09 -3.60 -3.27
N GLY A 313 -0.85 -4.63 -3.61
CA GLY A 313 -1.52 -4.74 -4.91
C GLY A 313 -2.97 -4.23 -4.92
N ASP A 314 -3.45 -3.63 -3.82
CA ASP A 314 -4.86 -3.28 -3.61
C ASP A 314 -5.14 -1.77 -3.71
N ARG A 315 -4.27 -0.98 -4.36
CA ARG A 315 -4.49 0.47 -4.50
C ARG A 315 -5.47 0.84 -5.62
N HIS A 316 -6.73 0.47 -5.41
CA HIS A 316 -7.82 0.72 -6.34
C HIS A 316 -8.34 2.16 -6.34
N HIS A 317 -8.21 2.84 -5.22
CA HIS A 317 -8.42 4.27 -5.08
C HIS A 317 -7.18 4.90 -4.47
N TYR A 318 -7.10 6.21 -4.62
CA TYR A 318 -6.15 7.04 -3.90
C TYR A 318 -6.86 8.30 -3.42
N GLU A 319 -6.37 8.85 -2.34
CA GLU A 319 -6.87 10.06 -1.73
C GLU A 319 -5.97 11.24 -2.12
N THR A 320 -6.55 12.44 -2.17
CA THR A 320 -5.80 13.66 -2.44
C THR A 320 -6.09 14.73 -1.41
N ARG A 321 -5.07 15.50 -1.05
CA ARG A 321 -5.13 16.74 -0.28
C ARG A 321 -4.50 17.83 -1.14
N GLU A 322 -5.21 18.93 -1.36
CA GLU A 322 -4.77 20.02 -2.24
C GLU A 322 -4.31 19.50 -3.63
N GLU A 323 -5.07 18.56 -4.20
CA GLU A 323 -4.76 17.89 -5.49
C GLU A 323 -3.42 17.12 -5.56
N ARG A 324 -2.75 16.88 -4.43
CA ARG A 324 -1.60 15.99 -4.31
C ARG A 324 -2.01 14.69 -3.63
N VAL A 325 -1.41 13.56 -4.03
CA VAL A 325 -1.81 12.23 -3.51
C VAL A 325 -1.48 12.12 -2.01
N VAL A 326 -2.24 11.33 -1.26
CA VAL A 326 -1.89 10.95 0.12
C VAL A 326 -1.86 9.42 0.20
N LEU A 327 -0.81 8.88 0.78
CA LEU A 327 -0.49 7.46 0.75
C LEU A 327 -1.05 6.72 1.99
N ILE A 328 -2.38 6.67 2.07
CA ILE A 328 -3.11 5.99 3.15
C ILE A 328 -3.48 4.54 2.78
N ASP A 329 -3.97 3.78 3.76
CA ASP A 329 -4.44 2.39 3.64
C ASP A 329 -3.39 1.44 3.04
N ASN A 330 -2.34 1.18 3.82
CA ASN A 330 -1.22 0.31 3.43
C ASN A 330 -1.31 -1.11 4.04
N GLY A 331 -2.41 -1.40 4.75
CA GLY A 331 -2.63 -2.67 5.44
C GLY A 331 -2.59 -3.92 4.54
N LYS A 332 -2.87 -3.80 3.24
CA LYS A 332 -2.83 -4.91 2.28
C LYS A 332 -1.43 -5.30 1.80
N ALA A 333 -0.39 -4.74 2.39
CA ALA A 333 0.99 -5.03 2.03
C ALA A 333 1.55 -6.26 2.76
N PHE A 334 2.75 -6.68 2.34
CA PHE A 334 3.48 -7.81 2.90
C PHE A 334 2.72 -9.14 2.88
N GLY A 335 1.91 -9.44 1.87
CA GLY A 335 1.19 -10.72 1.79
C GLY A 335 2.12 -11.94 1.68
N ASN A 336 3.09 -11.91 0.76
CA ASN A 336 3.92 -13.06 0.42
C ASN A 336 5.39 -12.65 0.16
N PRO A 337 6.36 -13.05 1.00
CA PRO A 337 7.76 -12.64 0.83
C PRO A 337 8.46 -13.28 -0.38
N ASN A 338 7.87 -14.32 -0.98
CA ASN A 338 8.49 -15.15 -2.00
C ASN A 338 8.00 -14.83 -3.42
N LYS A 339 7.03 -13.92 -3.57
CA LYS A 339 6.46 -13.50 -4.86
C LYS A 339 6.70 -12.02 -5.08
N ASP A 340 7.03 -11.62 -6.31
CA ASP A 340 7.15 -10.21 -6.68
C ASP A 340 6.16 -9.94 -7.82
N HIS A 341 5.18 -9.06 -7.58
CA HIS A 341 4.11 -8.75 -8.52
C HIS A 341 4.50 -7.55 -9.38
N LEU A 342 5.16 -7.81 -10.53
CA LEU A 342 5.74 -6.78 -11.39
C LEU A 342 4.69 -5.77 -11.87
N ASP A 343 3.45 -6.21 -12.05
CA ASP A 343 2.33 -5.40 -12.52
C ASP A 343 1.96 -4.23 -11.60
N ILE A 344 2.35 -4.25 -10.31
CA ILE A 344 2.24 -3.07 -9.43
C ILE A 344 3.11 -1.91 -9.98
N LEU A 345 4.22 -2.19 -10.64
CA LEU A 345 5.08 -1.18 -11.29
C LEU A 345 4.56 -0.71 -12.66
N ALA A 346 3.34 -1.10 -13.09
CA ALA A 346 2.76 -0.67 -14.36
C ALA A 346 2.84 0.85 -14.61
N PRO A 347 2.55 1.73 -13.63
CA PRO A 347 2.73 3.15 -13.82
C PRO A 347 4.17 3.52 -14.23
N LEU A 348 5.18 2.92 -13.60
CA LEU A 348 6.59 3.21 -13.90
C LEU A 348 6.98 2.71 -15.29
N TYR A 349 6.77 1.42 -15.59
CA TYR A 349 7.26 0.82 -16.85
C TYR A 349 6.45 1.22 -18.09
N GLN A 350 5.18 1.63 -17.94
CA GLN A 350 4.36 2.11 -19.06
C GLN A 350 4.60 3.59 -19.35
N CYS A 351 4.71 4.41 -18.30
CA CYS A 351 4.91 5.85 -18.48
C CYS A 351 6.36 6.19 -18.80
N CYS A 352 7.32 5.41 -18.27
CA CYS A 352 8.75 5.69 -18.26
C CYS A 352 9.03 7.14 -17.86
N LEU A 353 8.47 7.54 -16.71
CA LEU A 353 8.69 8.81 -16.05
C LEU A 353 9.06 8.53 -14.60
N ILE A 354 9.92 9.34 -14.00
CA ILE A 354 10.19 9.29 -12.55
C ILE A 354 10.68 10.65 -12.08
N ARG A 355 10.35 11.03 -10.84
CA ARG A 355 10.95 12.22 -10.24
C ARG A 355 12.45 11.99 -10.04
N LYS A 356 13.23 13.00 -10.37
CA LYS A 356 14.68 12.99 -10.15
C LYS A 356 14.99 12.85 -8.65
N SER A 357 14.22 13.53 -7.80
CA SER A 357 14.32 13.41 -6.34
C SER A 357 14.06 11.97 -5.86
N THR A 358 12.98 11.32 -6.33
CA THR A 358 12.69 9.91 -6.00
C THR A 358 13.81 8.99 -6.45
N TRP A 359 14.28 9.14 -7.69
CA TRP A 359 15.38 8.33 -8.22
C TRP A 359 16.66 8.48 -7.39
N ASP A 360 17.09 9.71 -7.14
CA ASP A 360 18.31 9.99 -6.37
C ASP A 360 18.18 9.47 -4.93
N ARG A 361 16.98 9.55 -4.33
CA ARG A 361 16.71 9.02 -2.98
C ARG A 361 16.75 7.50 -2.93
N LEU A 362 16.18 6.79 -3.91
CA LEU A 362 16.24 5.32 -3.98
C LEU A 362 17.69 4.82 -4.06
N GLN A 363 18.53 5.49 -4.85
CA GLN A 363 19.95 5.12 -4.98
C GLN A 363 20.75 5.30 -3.68
N VAL A 364 20.32 6.16 -2.75
CA VAL A 364 20.96 6.28 -1.41
C VAL A 364 20.80 5.01 -0.59
N PHE A 365 19.72 4.25 -0.81
CA PHE A 365 19.40 3.06 -0.02
C PHE A 365 19.77 1.74 -0.73
N SER A 366 20.67 1.79 -1.72
CA SER A 366 21.22 0.62 -2.39
C SER A 366 22.07 -0.26 -1.46
N GLY A 367 22.23 -1.53 -1.82
CA GLY A 367 23.12 -2.46 -1.10
C GLY A 367 22.61 -2.93 0.26
N GLY A 368 21.29 -3.13 0.39
CA GLY A 368 20.69 -3.79 1.55
C GLY A 368 20.41 -2.87 2.74
N VAL A 369 20.56 -1.56 2.58
CA VAL A 369 20.44 -0.60 3.71
C VAL A 369 19.04 -0.03 3.89
N LEU A 370 18.11 -0.28 2.95
CA LEU A 370 16.74 0.21 3.03
C LEU A 370 16.00 -0.41 4.22
N THR A 371 16.01 -1.73 4.32
CA THR A 371 15.42 -2.48 5.43
C THR A 371 16.23 -2.30 6.71
N GLU A 372 17.56 -2.16 6.63
CA GLU A 372 18.42 -1.84 7.79
C GLU A 372 17.96 -0.55 8.48
N ILE A 373 17.72 0.53 7.72
CA ILE A 373 17.32 1.81 8.32
C ILE A 373 15.89 1.78 8.86
N VAL A 374 14.95 1.12 8.18
CA VAL A 374 13.57 0.97 8.69
C VAL A 374 13.56 0.17 10.00
N ASP A 375 14.35 -0.92 10.08
CA ASP A 375 14.48 -1.73 11.31
C ASP A 375 15.07 -0.90 12.46
N ARG A 376 16.06 -0.05 12.17
CA ARG A 376 16.65 0.85 13.18
C ARG A 376 15.70 1.94 13.66
N LEU A 377 14.88 2.50 12.78
CA LEU A 377 13.89 3.54 13.13
C LEU A 377 12.74 2.96 13.95
N SER A 378 12.30 1.75 13.60
CA SER A 378 11.19 1.07 14.28
C SER A 378 11.59 0.31 15.54
N LYS A 379 12.88 0.28 15.91
CA LYS A 379 13.38 -0.49 17.08
C LYS A 379 12.72 -0.14 18.40
N GLN A 380 12.22 1.08 18.54
CA GLN A 380 11.52 1.53 19.75
C GLN A 380 9.99 1.38 19.64
N ASP A 381 9.46 0.97 18.49
CA ASP A 381 8.02 0.71 18.32
C ASP A 381 7.59 -0.51 19.14
N ALA A 382 6.38 -0.49 19.69
CA ALA A 382 5.89 -1.56 20.56
C ALA A 382 5.74 -2.90 19.83
N LEU A 383 5.63 -2.88 18.50
CA LEU A 383 5.45 -4.08 17.67
C LEU A 383 6.75 -4.56 17.01
N TYR A 384 7.90 -4.00 17.38
CA TYR A 384 9.18 -4.47 16.85
C TYR A 384 9.43 -5.94 17.23
N PRO A 385 9.88 -6.81 16.30
CA PRO A 385 10.14 -6.55 14.88
C PRO A 385 8.87 -6.45 14.03
N LEU A 386 8.82 -5.49 13.09
CA LEU A 386 7.61 -5.25 12.26
C LEU A 386 7.40 -6.33 11.19
N ILE A 387 8.46 -6.78 10.51
CA ILE A 387 8.40 -7.77 9.43
C ILE A 387 9.49 -8.83 9.59
N THR A 388 9.25 -10.03 9.07
CA THR A 388 10.21 -11.14 9.11
C THR A 388 11.40 -10.92 8.19
N ASP A 389 12.49 -11.64 8.42
CA ASP A 389 13.68 -11.58 7.55
C ASP A 389 13.40 -12.01 6.11
N LYS A 390 12.41 -12.89 5.89
CA LYS A 390 11.94 -13.25 4.56
C LYS A 390 11.38 -12.02 3.83
N HIS A 391 10.54 -11.23 4.52
CA HIS A 391 10.01 -9.98 3.95
C HIS A 391 11.10 -8.93 3.75
N LYS A 392 12.06 -8.80 4.68
CA LYS A 392 13.21 -7.89 4.51
C LYS A 392 13.99 -8.21 3.22
N ARG A 393 14.35 -9.48 3.01
CA ARG A 393 14.99 -9.92 1.76
C ARG A 393 14.11 -9.64 0.54
N GLY A 394 12.80 -9.82 0.66
CA GLY A 394 11.84 -9.48 -0.39
C GLY A 394 11.87 -7.99 -0.74
N VAL A 395 11.89 -7.08 0.23
CA VAL A 395 11.96 -5.62 -0.01
C VAL A 395 13.25 -5.26 -0.76
N GLU A 396 14.40 -5.75 -0.32
CA GLU A 396 15.69 -5.47 -0.97
C GLU A 396 15.76 -6.03 -2.39
N ARG A 397 15.24 -7.25 -2.60
CA ARG A 397 15.13 -7.85 -3.94
C ARG A 397 14.25 -6.98 -4.85
N ARG A 398 13.11 -6.49 -4.35
CA ARG A 398 12.20 -5.62 -5.11
C ARG A 398 12.82 -4.27 -5.44
N LEU A 399 13.65 -3.70 -4.56
CA LEU A 399 14.41 -2.49 -4.89
C LEU A 399 15.32 -2.69 -6.11
N LEU A 400 15.95 -3.87 -6.25
CA LEU A 400 16.73 -4.20 -7.46
C LEU A 400 15.87 -4.27 -8.72
N VAL A 401 14.63 -4.78 -8.61
CA VAL A 401 13.69 -4.78 -9.72
C VAL A 401 13.30 -3.35 -10.12
N VAL A 402 13.08 -2.45 -9.15
CA VAL A 402 12.83 -1.02 -9.43
C VAL A 402 14.01 -0.42 -10.21
N PHE A 403 15.25 -0.66 -9.80
CA PHE A 403 16.43 -0.21 -10.55
C PHE A 403 16.48 -0.77 -11.97
N ALA A 404 16.14 -2.06 -12.15
CA ALA A 404 16.10 -2.68 -13.47
C ALA A 404 15.02 -2.09 -14.38
N VAL A 405 13.85 -1.75 -13.84
CA VAL A 405 12.78 -1.08 -14.58
C VAL A 405 13.19 0.35 -14.96
N VAL A 406 13.87 1.09 -14.08
CA VAL A 406 14.40 2.41 -14.41
C VAL A 406 15.45 2.32 -15.51
N GLU A 407 16.41 1.39 -15.43
CA GLU A 407 17.41 1.19 -16.51
C GLU A 407 16.76 0.76 -17.83
N TYR A 408 15.69 -0.02 -17.80
CA TYR A 408 14.89 -0.32 -18.99
C TYR A 408 14.26 0.94 -19.60
N CYS A 409 13.66 1.79 -18.77
CA CYS A 409 13.08 3.05 -19.23
C CYS A 409 14.15 4.05 -19.70
N MET A 410 15.33 4.06 -19.10
CA MET A 410 16.46 4.90 -19.53
C MET A 410 16.92 4.53 -20.94
N ASP A 411 17.00 3.24 -21.27
CA ASP A 411 17.32 2.81 -22.64
C ASP A 411 16.30 3.32 -23.67
N LYS A 412 15.04 3.45 -23.27
CA LYS A 412 13.92 3.80 -24.14
C LYS A 412 13.73 5.31 -24.31
N GLU A 413 13.79 6.07 -23.23
CA GLU A 413 13.45 7.50 -23.19
C GLU A 413 14.67 8.41 -22.98
N GLY A 414 15.82 7.85 -22.59
CA GLY A 414 16.99 8.60 -22.16
C GLY A 414 16.69 9.49 -20.94
N ASP A 415 17.43 10.60 -20.80
CA ASP A 415 17.28 11.51 -19.66
C ASP A 415 15.91 12.19 -19.56
N LYS A 416 15.11 12.17 -20.65
CA LYS A 416 13.77 12.77 -20.69
C LYS A 416 12.81 12.13 -19.68
N MET A 417 13.07 10.91 -19.22
CA MET A 417 12.25 10.25 -18.21
C MET A 417 12.32 10.93 -16.84
N PHE A 418 13.45 11.57 -16.51
CA PHE A 418 13.63 12.23 -15.23
C PHE A 418 12.92 13.59 -15.22
N LYS A 419 12.05 13.79 -14.23
CA LYS A 419 11.32 15.04 -14.03
C LYS A 419 11.77 15.73 -12.75
N THR A 420 12.01 17.03 -12.82
CA THR A 420 12.44 17.87 -11.68
C THR A 420 11.27 18.54 -10.96
N LEU A 421 10.04 18.08 -11.24
CA LEU A 421 8.78 18.62 -10.73
C LEU A 421 8.36 17.97 -9.41
#